data_AF-A0AAE0RW60-F1
#
_entry.id   AF-A0AAE0RW60-F1
#
_cell.length_a   1.000
_cell.length_b   1.000
_cell.length_c   1.000
_cell.angle_alpha   90.00
_cell.angle_beta   90.00
_cell.angle_gamma   90.00
#
_symmetry.space_group_name_H-M   'P 1'
#
loop_
_entity.id
_entity.type
_entity.pdbx_description
1 polymer ?
#
loop_
_entity_poly.entity_id
_entity_poly.type
_entity_poly.pdbx_seq_one_letter_code
_entity_poly.pdbx_strand_id
1 'polypeptide(L)'
;MKSSKDRWYLWLTSAVLMTSLVDCSPGSPDFVAEQCSEFDTMAFDGRYYRWTSYDKGGENCELLCKAKGLPSHQKLRGKVADGTPCGQKPFSVCVNGHCRHTGCDGQLGSNMTLDNCGVCGGDGTSCSLIDHSGIFNKKTLSPG
;
A
#
# COMPACT_ATOMS: atom_id res chain seq x y z
N MET A 1 24.63 -42.53 15.69
CA MET A 1 23.25 -42.99 15.94
C MET A 1 22.55 -41.97 16.82
N LYS A 2 21.28 -41.67 16.48
CA LYS A 2 20.35 -40.66 17.03
C LYS A 2 20.51 -40.29 18.51
N SER A 3 20.41 -38.99 18.83
CA SER A 3 19.15 -38.39 19.35
C SER A 3 19.42 -37.10 20.13
N SER A 4 19.50 -35.95 19.45
CA SER A 4 19.35 -34.63 20.09
C SER A 4 17.89 -34.21 19.91
N LYS A 5 17.05 -34.60 20.87
CA LYS A 5 15.63 -34.26 20.91
C LYS A 5 15.41 -33.09 21.88
N ASP A 6 14.89 -32.01 21.30
CA ASP A 6 13.81 -31.21 21.86
C ASP A 6 14.10 -30.39 23.14
N ARG A 7 14.69 -29.20 22.98
CA ARG A 7 14.58 -28.12 24.00
C ARG A 7 14.73 -26.68 23.47
N TRP A 8 14.36 -26.39 22.22
CA TRP A 8 14.32 -24.99 21.75
C TRP A 8 13.12 -24.65 20.87
N TYR A 9 12.12 -25.54 20.80
CA TYR A 9 10.82 -25.14 20.28
C TYR A 9 10.12 -24.26 21.31
N LEU A 10 9.70 -23.08 20.84
CA LEU A 10 8.77 -22.14 21.45
C LEU A 10 9.43 -21.28 22.54
N TRP A 11 9.79 -20.03 22.20
CA TRP A 11 8.99 -18.84 22.53
C TRP A 11 9.41 -17.67 21.61
N LEU A 12 8.55 -17.37 20.63
CA LEU A 12 8.07 -16.01 20.31
C LEU A 12 9.08 -14.91 19.93
N THR A 13 9.32 -14.73 18.63
CA THR A 13 8.98 -13.46 17.95
C THR A 13 8.57 -13.75 16.51
N SER A 14 7.39 -14.35 16.33
CA SER A 14 6.54 -13.95 15.21
C SER A 14 6.13 -12.50 15.45
N ALA A 15 7.08 -11.61 15.26
CA ALA A 15 6.85 -10.21 15.03
C ALA A 15 7.64 -9.95 13.76
N VAL A 16 7.00 -10.23 12.61
CA VAL A 16 7.30 -9.41 11.43
C VAL A 16 6.85 -8.02 11.85
N LEU A 17 7.75 -7.33 12.53
CA LEU A 17 7.57 -5.97 12.98
C LEU A 17 7.43 -5.21 11.65
N MET A 18 6.21 -4.79 11.33
CA MET A 18 5.92 -3.86 10.25
C MET A 18 6.49 -2.47 10.61
N THR A 19 7.72 -2.41 11.10
CA THR A 19 8.44 -1.18 11.42
C THR A 19 9.18 -0.71 10.20
N SER A 20 8.42 -0.10 9.32
CA SER A 20 8.74 1.22 8.81
C SER A 20 7.48 1.80 8.16
N LEU A 21 6.57 2.35 8.97
CA LEU A 21 5.77 3.50 8.53
C LEU A 21 6.68 4.74 8.46
N VAL A 22 7.87 4.59 7.86
CA VAL A 22 8.64 5.72 7.39
C VAL A 22 7.87 6.15 6.16
N ASP A 23 7.17 7.27 6.27
CA ASP A 23 6.58 7.94 5.12
C ASP A 23 7.65 7.97 4.03
N CYS A 24 7.36 7.34 2.88
CA CYS A 24 8.35 7.32 1.82
C CYS A 24 8.66 8.78 1.45
N SER A 25 9.93 9.10 1.23
CA SER A 25 10.33 10.48 0.94
C SER A 25 9.46 11.06 -0.18
N PRO A 26 8.91 12.29 -0.06
CA PRO A 26 8.03 12.86 -1.07
C PRO A 26 8.63 12.73 -2.48
N GLY A 27 7.92 12.06 -3.37
CA GLY A 27 8.38 11.76 -4.73
C GLY A 27 9.06 10.40 -4.92
N SER A 28 9.17 9.57 -3.88
CA SER A 28 9.51 8.16 -4.04
C SER A 28 8.49 7.44 -4.92
N PRO A 29 8.91 6.52 -5.80
CA PRO A 29 7.98 5.70 -6.55
C PRO A 29 7.08 4.91 -5.58
N ASP A 30 5.82 4.72 -5.96
CA ASP A 30 4.95 3.80 -5.24
C ASP A 30 5.50 2.37 -5.36
N PHE A 31 5.20 1.52 -4.37
CA PHE A 31 5.79 0.17 -4.32
C PHE A 31 5.46 -0.67 -5.56
N VAL A 32 4.38 -0.36 -6.29
CA VAL A 32 4.06 -0.97 -7.59
C VAL A 32 5.05 -0.51 -8.67
N ALA A 33 5.42 0.77 -8.72
CA ALA A 33 6.40 1.28 -9.69
C ALA A 33 7.80 0.70 -9.47
N GLU A 34 8.21 0.48 -8.22
CA GLU A 34 9.46 -0.22 -7.91
C GLU A 34 9.45 -1.64 -8.50
N GLN A 35 8.36 -2.40 -8.24
CA GLN A 35 8.18 -3.74 -8.80
C GLN A 35 8.12 -3.75 -10.34
N CYS A 36 7.57 -2.72 -10.97
CA CYS A 36 7.61 -2.57 -12.43
C CYS A 36 9.04 -2.33 -12.94
N SER A 37 9.83 -1.53 -12.23
CA SER A 37 11.21 -1.20 -12.64
C SER A 37 12.18 -2.39 -12.61
N GLU A 38 11.84 -3.47 -11.89
CA GLU A 38 12.57 -4.76 -11.96
C GLU A 38 12.67 -5.30 -13.41
N PHE A 39 11.74 -4.90 -14.28
CA PHE A 39 11.67 -5.33 -15.68
C PHE A 39 12.37 -4.37 -16.66
N ASP A 40 12.94 -3.25 -16.19
CA ASP A 40 13.62 -2.28 -17.07
C ASP A 40 14.85 -2.89 -17.77
N THR A 41 15.51 -3.85 -17.11
CA THR A 41 16.67 -4.59 -17.65
C THR A 41 16.28 -5.87 -18.38
N MET A 42 14.99 -6.13 -18.59
CA MET A 42 14.49 -7.31 -19.28
C MET A 42 13.86 -6.92 -20.62
N ALA A 43 14.23 -7.63 -21.69
CA ALA A 43 13.65 -7.38 -23.00
C ALA A 43 12.20 -7.87 -23.06
N PHE A 44 11.28 -6.98 -23.43
CA PHE A 44 9.90 -7.28 -23.76
C PHE A 44 9.71 -7.12 -25.27
N ASP A 45 9.33 -8.20 -25.96
CA ASP A 45 9.22 -8.23 -27.43
C ASP A 45 10.48 -7.69 -28.16
N GLY A 46 11.65 -8.11 -27.67
CA GLY A 46 12.95 -7.73 -28.24
C GLY A 46 13.40 -6.30 -27.96
N ARG A 47 12.68 -5.53 -27.13
CA ARG A 47 13.02 -4.15 -26.76
C ARG A 47 13.05 -3.96 -25.26
N TYR A 48 13.86 -3.01 -24.80
CA TYR A 48 13.88 -2.60 -23.40
C TYR A 48 13.00 -1.37 -23.22
N TYR A 49 12.31 -1.32 -22.09
CA TYR A 49 11.38 -0.25 -21.76
C TYR A 49 11.66 0.24 -20.36
N ARG A 50 11.28 1.50 -20.10
CA ARG A 50 11.15 2.02 -18.74
C ARG A 50 9.71 1.85 -18.29
N TRP A 51 9.49 1.01 -17.30
CA TRP A 51 8.17 0.64 -16.81
C TRP A 51 7.76 1.52 -15.63
N THR A 52 6.49 1.91 -15.59
CA THR A 52 5.87 2.60 -14.46
C THR A 52 4.64 1.84 -14.01
N SER A 53 4.16 2.11 -12.78
CA SER A 53 2.90 1.56 -12.28
C SER A 53 1.73 1.91 -13.21
N TYR A 54 0.77 0.99 -13.30
CA TYR A 54 -0.52 1.23 -13.93
C TYR A 54 -1.65 0.92 -12.94
N ASP A 55 -2.37 1.95 -12.53
CA ASP A 55 -3.53 1.80 -11.68
C ASP A 55 -4.78 1.48 -12.54
N LYS A 56 -5.30 0.26 -12.37
CA LYS A 56 -6.55 -0.19 -12.98
C LYS A 56 -7.77 0.23 -12.14
N GLY A 57 -7.55 0.70 -10.92
CA GLY A 57 -8.57 0.88 -9.89
C GLY A 57 -9.05 -0.46 -9.31
N GLY A 58 -9.79 -0.36 -8.20
CA GLY A 58 -10.39 -1.52 -7.52
C GLY A 58 -9.37 -2.42 -6.81
N GLU A 59 -9.79 -3.64 -6.49
CA GLU A 59 -9.02 -4.63 -5.72
C GLU A 59 -8.11 -5.48 -6.61
N ASN A 60 -7.25 -4.84 -7.39
CA ASN A 60 -6.30 -5.53 -8.28
C ASN A 60 -4.97 -5.82 -7.57
N CYS A 61 -4.55 -7.08 -7.57
CA CYS A 61 -3.25 -7.52 -7.04
C CYS A 61 -2.33 -8.13 -8.10
N GLU A 62 -2.61 -7.87 -9.39
CA GLU A 62 -1.72 -8.21 -10.50
C GLU A 62 -0.73 -7.07 -10.76
N LEU A 63 0.51 -7.39 -11.15
CA LEU A 63 1.50 -6.37 -11.50
C LEU A 63 1.23 -5.86 -12.92
N LEU A 64 0.48 -4.77 -13.02
CA LEU A 64 0.20 -4.06 -14.26
C LEU A 64 1.14 -2.87 -14.39
N CYS A 65 1.85 -2.81 -15.51
CA CYS A 65 2.85 -1.79 -15.77
C CYS A 65 2.60 -1.12 -17.12
N LYS A 66 2.94 0.16 -17.22
CA LYS A 66 2.87 0.94 -18.46
C LYS A 66 4.28 1.35 -18.88
N ALA A 67 4.63 1.09 -20.13
CA ALA A 67 5.86 1.60 -20.72
C ALA A 67 5.55 2.84 -21.58
N LYS A 68 6.48 3.80 -21.58
CA LYS A 68 6.40 4.91 -22.53
C LYS A 68 6.52 4.38 -23.96
N GLY A 69 5.56 4.71 -24.82
CA GLY A 69 5.54 4.30 -26.22
C GLY A 69 4.76 3.02 -26.52
N LEU A 70 4.26 2.32 -25.48
CA LEU A 70 3.25 1.27 -25.68
C LEU A 70 1.84 1.85 -25.54
N PRO A 71 0.88 1.40 -26.37
CA PRO A 71 -0.50 1.89 -26.31
C PRO A 71 -1.27 1.34 -25.10
N SER A 72 -0.90 0.13 -24.64
CA SER A 72 -1.56 -0.59 -23.55
C SER A 72 -0.64 -0.80 -22.35
N HIS A 73 -1.27 -1.04 -21.19
CA HIS A 73 -0.57 -1.61 -20.04
C HIS A 73 -0.30 -3.09 -20.29
N GLN A 74 0.75 -3.61 -19.68
CA GLN A 74 1.12 -5.02 -19.73
C GLN A 74 1.08 -5.62 -18.33
N LYS A 75 0.62 -6.85 -18.23
CA LYS A 75 0.74 -7.66 -17.02
C LYS A 75 2.12 -8.31 -17.01
N LEU A 76 3.05 -7.78 -16.21
CA LEU A 76 4.42 -8.30 -16.14
C LEU A 76 4.57 -9.46 -15.14
N ARG A 77 3.71 -9.51 -14.11
CA ARG A 77 3.69 -10.59 -13.12
C ARG A 77 2.27 -10.91 -12.68
N GLY A 78 2.04 -12.18 -12.33
CA GLY A 78 0.75 -12.68 -11.86
C GLY A 78 0.26 -12.05 -10.56
N LYS A 79 1.19 -11.62 -9.70
CA LYS A 79 0.92 -11.03 -8.39
C LYS A 79 1.93 -9.92 -8.09
N VAL A 80 1.48 -8.86 -7.46
CA VAL A 80 2.36 -7.91 -6.76
C VAL A 80 2.90 -8.56 -5.48
N ALA A 81 3.96 -7.99 -4.90
CA ALA A 81 4.52 -8.43 -3.64
C ALA A 81 3.50 -8.28 -2.50
N ASP A 82 3.54 -9.19 -1.53
CA ASP A 82 2.68 -9.11 -0.36
C ASP A 82 2.96 -7.83 0.43
N GLY A 83 1.90 -7.18 0.91
CA GLY A 83 1.96 -5.86 1.55
C GLY A 83 1.80 -4.67 0.59
N THR A 84 1.77 -4.89 -0.73
CA THR A 84 1.48 -3.83 -1.70
C THR A 84 0.08 -3.25 -1.46
N PRO A 85 -0.09 -1.92 -1.28
CA PRO A 85 -1.40 -1.31 -1.13
C PRO A 85 -2.33 -1.62 -2.31
N CYS A 86 -3.60 -1.86 -2.04
CA CYS A 86 -4.60 -2.17 -3.07
C CYS A 86 -5.97 -1.63 -2.70
N GLY A 87 -6.86 -1.51 -3.70
CA GLY A 87 -8.23 -1.07 -3.45
C GLY A 87 -8.38 0.44 -3.24
N GLN A 88 -9.63 0.87 -3.11
CA GLN A 88 -9.98 2.25 -2.76
C GLN A 88 -10.14 2.45 -1.25
N LYS A 89 -10.27 1.35 -0.50
CA LYS A 89 -10.44 1.38 0.95
C LYS A 89 -9.06 1.54 1.60
N PRO A 90 -8.91 2.42 2.59
CA PRO A 90 -7.67 2.53 3.34
C PRO A 90 -7.34 1.22 4.03
N PHE A 91 -6.07 1.02 4.34
CA PHE A 91 -5.57 -0.15 5.06
C PHE A 91 -5.89 -1.48 4.36
N SER A 92 -5.79 -1.51 3.04
CA SER A 92 -5.96 -2.71 2.23
C SER A 92 -4.67 -3.02 1.49
N VAL A 93 -4.21 -4.27 1.57
CA VAL A 93 -2.96 -4.73 0.97
C VAL A 93 -3.15 -6.07 0.26
N CYS A 94 -2.30 -6.33 -0.74
CA CYS A 94 -2.26 -7.60 -1.42
C CYS A 94 -1.60 -8.66 -0.55
N VAL A 95 -2.25 -9.81 -0.41
CA VAL A 95 -1.71 -11.00 0.24
C VAL A 95 -2.04 -12.21 -0.61
N ASN A 96 -1.00 -12.91 -1.09
CA ASN A 96 -1.11 -14.05 -1.98
C ASN A 96 -1.99 -13.76 -3.21
N GLY A 97 -1.88 -12.55 -3.75
CA GLY A 97 -2.64 -12.10 -4.94
C GLY A 97 -4.10 -11.72 -4.69
N HIS A 98 -4.51 -11.57 -3.43
CA HIS A 98 -5.87 -11.11 -3.07
C HIS A 98 -5.77 -9.83 -2.25
N CYS A 99 -6.63 -8.85 -2.53
CA CYS A 99 -6.70 -7.64 -1.73
C CYS A 99 -7.39 -7.94 -0.39
N ARG A 100 -6.74 -7.63 0.73
CA ARG A 100 -7.20 -7.94 2.09
C ARG A 100 -7.14 -6.70 2.97
N HIS A 101 -8.17 -6.52 3.79
CA HIS A 101 -8.22 -5.44 4.78
C HIS A 101 -7.36 -5.78 6.01
N THR A 102 -6.67 -4.77 6.53
CA THR A 102 -5.72 -4.87 7.65
C THR A 102 -6.07 -3.98 8.85
N GLY A 103 -7.13 -3.18 8.81
CA GLY A 103 -7.38 -2.20 9.87
C GLY A 103 -6.28 -1.13 10.00
N CYS A 104 -6.55 -0.07 10.76
CA CYS A 104 -5.58 1.03 10.92
C CYS A 104 -4.31 0.67 11.70
N ASP A 105 -4.33 -0.48 12.39
CA ASP A 105 -3.23 -1.09 13.13
C ASP A 105 -2.32 -1.97 12.24
N GLY A 106 -2.69 -2.16 10.97
CA GLY A 106 -1.91 -2.92 9.99
C GLY A 106 -2.00 -4.44 10.16
N GLN A 107 -2.93 -4.94 10.97
CA GLN A 107 -3.12 -6.38 11.21
C GLN A 107 -4.21 -6.98 10.31
N LEU A 108 -3.86 -7.96 9.48
CA LEU A 108 -4.82 -8.66 8.63
C LEU A 108 -6.06 -9.15 9.39
N GLY A 109 -7.24 -8.73 8.94
CA GLY A 109 -8.51 -9.08 9.57
C GLY A 109 -8.86 -8.29 10.83
N SER A 110 -8.06 -7.29 11.21
CA SER A 110 -8.43 -6.34 12.27
C SER A 110 -9.63 -5.49 11.84
N ASN A 111 -10.50 -5.23 12.81
CA ASN A 111 -11.65 -4.32 12.65
C ASN A 111 -11.34 -2.92 13.23
N MET A 112 -10.08 -2.64 13.58
CA MET A 112 -9.69 -1.32 14.07
C MET A 112 -9.79 -0.27 12.95
N THR A 113 -10.46 0.82 13.25
CA THR A 113 -10.62 1.96 12.35
C THR A 113 -10.03 3.23 12.96
N LEU A 114 -9.70 4.19 12.11
CA LEU A 114 -9.41 5.54 12.59
C LEU A 114 -10.67 6.15 13.22
N ASP A 115 -10.51 6.88 14.31
CA ASP A 115 -11.53 7.78 14.82
C ASP A 115 -11.60 9.08 13.99
N ASN A 116 -12.50 9.99 14.36
CA ASN A 116 -12.66 11.28 13.66
C ASN A 116 -11.43 12.20 13.77
N CYS A 117 -10.50 11.88 14.65
CA CYS A 117 -9.24 12.59 14.84
C CYS A 117 -8.09 11.96 14.05
N GLY A 118 -8.33 10.87 13.31
CA GLY A 118 -7.31 10.13 12.60
C GLY A 118 -6.44 9.24 13.51
N VAL A 119 -6.91 8.95 14.73
CA VAL A 119 -6.22 8.06 15.68
C VAL A 119 -6.80 6.65 15.55
N CYS A 120 -5.92 5.66 15.36
CA CYS A 120 -6.35 4.27 15.25
C CYS A 120 -6.91 3.75 16.58
N GLY A 121 -8.18 3.31 16.57
CA GLY A 121 -8.87 2.87 17.79
C GLY A 121 -9.09 3.99 18.82
N GLY A 122 -9.02 5.25 18.40
CA GLY A 122 -9.25 6.40 19.27
C GLY A 122 -10.72 6.54 19.68
N ASP A 123 -10.96 7.37 20.68
CA ASP A 123 -12.28 7.67 21.24
C ASP A 123 -12.84 9.02 20.77
N GLY A 124 -12.15 9.70 19.84
CA GLY A 124 -12.55 10.99 19.29
C GLY A 124 -12.28 12.19 20.21
N THR A 125 -11.53 12.03 21.29
CA THR A 125 -11.26 13.11 22.26
C THR A 125 -9.95 13.87 22.00
N SER A 126 -9.10 13.36 21.11
CA SER A 126 -7.78 13.94 20.80
C SER A 126 -7.84 15.18 19.88
N CYS A 127 -9.02 15.49 19.34
CA CYS A 127 -9.27 16.64 18.48
C CYS A 127 -10.63 17.27 18.81
N SER A 128 -10.80 18.52 18.40
CA SER A 128 -12.06 19.26 18.53
C SER A 128 -12.50 19.80 17.17
N LEU A 129 -13.81 19.78 16.89
CA LEU A 129 -14.36 20.46 15.73
C LEU A 129 -14.08 21.96 15.85
N ILE A 130 -13.44 22.52 14.81
CA ILE A 130 -13.32 23.97 14.69
C ILE A 130 -14.63 24.47 14.08
N ASP A 131 -15.43 25.21 14.85
CA ASP A 131 -16.65 25.85 14.34
C ASP A 131 -16.27 27.00 13.40
N HIS A 132 -16.19 26.69 12.11
CA HIS A 132 -16.20 27.69 11.06
C HIS A 132 -17.64 27.91 10.60
N SER A 133 -18.45 28.58 11.41
CA SER A 133 -19.70 29.24 10.99
C SER A 133 -19.40 30.45 10.07
N GLY A 134 -18.46 30.26 9.13
CA GLY A 134 -18.09 31.23 8.10
C GLY A 134 -18.95 31.04 6.87
N ILE A 135 -19.55 32.13 6.40
CA ILE A 135 -20.24 32.15 5.11
C ILE A 135 -19.19 31.99 4.01
N PHE A 136 -19.12 30.82 3.38
CA PHE A 136 -18.29 30.59 2.20
C PHE A 136 -18.92 31.29 0.99
N ASN A 137 -18.55 32.55 0.74
CA ASN A 137 -18.92 33.23 -0.49
C ASN A 137 -17.77 33.10 -1.52
N LYS A 138 -18.13 32.84 -2.78
CA LYS A 138 -17.22 32.73 -3.94
C LYS A 138 -16.20 33.87 -4.05
N LYS A 139 -16.46 35.04 -3.46
CA LYS A 139 -15.57 36.21 -3.50
C LYS A 139 -14.37 36.13 -2.54
N THR A 140 -14.35 35.19 -1.59
CA THR A 140 -13.30 35.09 -0.56
C THR A 140 -12.21 34.07 -0.90
N LEU A 141 -12.29 33.41 -2.05
CA LEU A 141 -11.22 32.56 -2.56
C LEU A 141 -10.18 33.45 -3.25
N SER A 142 -9.05 33.68 -2.59
CA SER A 142 -7.89 34.29 -3.24
C SER A 142 -7.44 33.39 -4.41
N PRO A 143 -7.24 33.93 -5.62
CA PRO A 143 -6.65 33.16 -6.71
C PRO A 143 -5.20 32.82 -6.33
N GLY A 144 -4.93 31.52 -6.18
CA GLY A 144 -3.58 30.98 -6.12
C GLY A 144 -2.97 30.82 -7.51
#